data_AF-A0A945ZEY9-F1
#
_entry.id   AF-A0A945ZEY9-F1
#
_cell.length_a   1.000
_cell.length_b   1.000
_cell.length_c   1.000
_cell.angle_alpha   90.00
_cell.angle_beta   90.00
_cell.angle_gamma   90.00
#
_symmetry.space_group_name_H-M   'P 1'
#
loop_
_entity.id
_entity.type
_entity.pdbx_description
1 polymer ?
#
loop_
_entity_poly.entity_id
_entity_poly.type
_entity_poly.pdbx_seq_one_letter_code
_entity_poly.pdbx_strand_id
1 'polypeptide(L)'
;MTPADRASETETNSSGTADRSERMQALQAQARAEAAAAESAPHENEPSPLDPQTHSELVEMYRSAGENLRFAKGQQWRMLIYFTVICAAVVTVSVVLRWGDRTLIAFFFYLTWFFSFATIITLAVLQSWQAGEQRKIAFILHKFSSTARAAERMKSRLSGDIHRYLLLAVMMLYVELATFAVSRMMWPRF
;
A
#
# COMPACT_ATOMS: atom_id res chain seq x y z
N MET A 1 -61.14 18.83 -20.10
CA MET A 1 -60.07 18.76 -19.09
C MET A 1 -59.03 19.79 -19.46
N THR A 2 -59.04 20.90 -18.74
CA THR A 2 -58.41 22.19 -19.10
C THR A 2 -56.97 22.21 -18.57
N PRO A 3 -56.01 22.90 -19.22
CA PRO A 3 -54.60 22.92 -18.80
C PRO A 3 -54.35 23.41 -17.37
N ALA A 4 -55.34 24.06 -16.75
CA ALA A 4 -55.30 24.56 -15.37
C ALA A 4 -55.38 23.46 -14.29
N ASP A 5 -55.92 22.27 -14.60
CA ASP A 5 -56.03 21.17 -13.62
C ASP A 5 -54.72 20.38 -13.42
N ARG A 6 -53.73 20.53 -14.31
CA ARG A 6 -52.43 19.82 -14.20
C ARG A 6 -51.40 20.55 -13.33
N ALA A 7 -51.65 21.81 -12.98
CA ALA A 7 -50.70 22.65 -12.24
C ALA A 7 -50.81 22.50 -10.71
N SER A 8 -51.92 21.99 -10.18
CA SER A 8 -52.14 21.87 -8.72
C SER A 8 -51.65 20.55 -8.11
N GLU A 9 -51.47 19.49 -8.90
CA GLU A 9 -50.93 18.20 -8.43
C GLU A 9 -49.39 18.17 -8.33
N THR A 10 -48.69 19.14 -8.93
CA THR A 10 -47.22 19.18 -8.92
C THR A 10 -46.62 19.90 -7.71
N GLU A 11 -47.36 20.84 -7.09
CA GLU A 11 -46.86 21.57 -5.91
C GLU A 11 -47.00 20.78 -4.59
N THR A 12 -48.00 19.90 -4.47
CA THR A 12 -48.20 19.10 -3.25
C THR A 12 -47.20 17.94 -3.11
N ASN A 13 -46.63 17.45 -4.21
CA ASN A 13 -45.65 16.34 -4.19
C ASN A 13 -44.19 16.83 -4.02
N SER A 14 -43.91 18.11 -4.25
CA SER A 14 -42.58 18.72 -4.05
C SER A 14 -42.26 19.02 -2.58
N SER A 15 -43.27 19.24 -1.74
CA SER A 15 -43.08 19.58 -0.32
C SER A 15 -42.68 18.36 0.53
N GLY A 16 -43.16 17.16 0.20
CA GLY A 16 -42.84 15.94 0.95
C GLY A 16 -41.46 15.35 0.67
N THR A 17 -40.88 15.65 -0.50
CA THR A 17 -39.53 15.18 -0.89
C THR A 17 -38.41 16.01 -0.26
N ALA A 18 -38.65 17.33 -0.10
CA ALA A 18 -37.74 18.22 0.63
C ALA A 18 -37.64 17.84 2.12
N ASP A 19 -38.78 17.64 2.81
CA ASP A 19 -38.82 17.23 4.22
C ASP A 19 -38.13 15.88 4.47
N ARG A 20 -38.26 14.93 3.53
CA ARG A 20 -37.61 13.62 3.61
C ARG A 20 -36.10 13.69 3.40
N SER A 21 -35.64 14.57 2.51
CA SER A 21 -34.21 14.82 2.27
C SER A 21 -33.55 15.46 3.49
N GLU A 22 -34.20 16.44 4.10
CA GLU A 22 -33.71 17.12 5.30
C GLU A 22 -33.66 16.18 6.51
N ARG A 23 -34.69 15.34 6.71
CA ARG A 23 -34.66 14.29 7.73
C ARG A 23 -33.55 13.27 7.51
N MET A 24 -33.31 12.85 6.27
CA MET A 24 -32.21 11.93 5.95
C MET A 24 -30.84 12.56 6.19
N GLN A 25 -30.67 13.85 5.88
CA GLN A 25 -29.43 14.59 6.18
C GLN A 25 -29.24 14.79 7.68
N ALA A 26 -30.30 15.08 8.43
CA ALA A 26 -30.26 15.18 9.89
C ALA A 26 -29.91 13.84 10.54
N LEU A 27 -30.47 12.73 10.06
CA LEU A 27 -30.12 11.38 10.52
C LEU A 27 -28.68 11.00 10.18
N GLN A 28 -28.18 11.37 9.00
CA GLN A 28 -26.77 11.17 8.64
C GLN A 28 -25.82 12.05 9.46
N ALA A 29 -26.19 13.29 9.75
CA ALA A 29 -25.43 14.18 10.61
C ALA A 29 -25.41 13.67 12.05
N GLN A 30 -26.54 13.16 12.55
CA GLN A 30 -26.67 12.56 13.87
C GLN A 30 -25.87 11.25 13.97
N ALA A 31 -25.92 10.39 12.95
CA ALA A 31 -25.10 9.17 12.88
C ALA A 31 -23.60 9.49 12.79
N ARG A 32 -23.20 10.58 12.09
CA ARG A 32 -21.81 11.05 12.07
C ARG A 32 -21.38 11.64 13.42
N ALA A 33 -22.27 12.37 14.10
CA ALA A 33 -22.01 12.93 15.41
C ALA A 33 -21.92 11.83 16.48
N GLU A 34 -22.77 10.81 16.42
CA GLU A 34 -22.70 9.62 17.28
C GLU A 34 -21.45 8.79 16.99
N ALA A 35 -21.07 8.63 15.72
CA ALA A 35 -19.81 7.96 15.35
C ALA A 35 -18.58 8.74 15.87
N ALA A 36 -18.59 10.08 15.74
CA ALA A 36 -17.53 10.94 16.28
C ALA A 36 -17.50 10.95 17.82
N ALA A 37 -18.65 10.89 18.47
CA ALA A 37 -18.76 10.80 19.92
C ALA A 37 -18.31 9.43 20.45
N ALA A 38 -18.62 8.34 19.75
CA ALA A 38 -18.14 7.00 20.06
C ALA A 38 -16.62 6.86 19.84
N GLU A 39 -16.06 7.59 18.87
CA GLU A 39 -14.61 7.69 18.64
C GLU A 39 -13.89 8.51 19.74
N SER A 40 -14.62 9.40 20.43
CA SER A 40 -14.10 10.29 21.49
C SER A 40 -14.33 9.78 22.92
N ALA A 41 -15.05 8.67 23.10
CA ALA A 41 -15.31 8.10 24.41
C ALA A 41 -14.00 7.56 25.03
N PRO A 42 -13.67 7.90 26.30
CA PRO A 42 -12.48 7.39 26.97
C PRO A 42 -12.51 5.87 26.97
N HIS A 43 -11.62 5.23 26.20
CA HIS A 43 -11.50 3.78 26.22
C HIS A 43 -10.97 3.36 27.60
N GLU A 44 -11.80 2.66 28.35
CA GLU A 44 -11.42 2.08 29.63
C GLU A 44 -10.21 1.14 29.41
N ASN A 45 -9.09 1.50 30.03
CA ASN A 45 -7.84 0.78 29.86
C ASN A 45 -7.88 -0.50 30.71
N GLU A 46 -8.15 -1.62 30.07
CA GLU A 46 -8.01 -2.94 30.67
C GLU A 46 -6.51 -3.29 30.66
N PRO A 47 -5.86 -3.42 31.83
CA PRO A 47 -4.45 -3.74 31.92
C PRO A 47 -4.14 -5.07 31.24
N SER A 48 -2.94 -5.19 30.67
CA SER A 48 -2.49 -6.47 30.13
C SER A 48 -2.37 -7.52 31.25
N PRO A 49 -2.84 -8.76 31.04
CA PRO A 49 -2.74 -9.84 32.02
C PRO A 49 -1.33 -10.45 32.12
N LEU A 50 -0.36 -9.91 31.38
CA LEU A 50 1.00 -10.43 31.31
C LEU A 50 1.80 -10.02 32.56
N ASP A 51 2.63 -10.93 33.04
CA ASP A 51 3.64 -10.58 34.05
C ASP A 51 4.69 -9.61 33.44
N PRO A 52 5.41 -8.84 34.29
CA PRO A 52 6.36 -7.83 33.81
C PRO A 52 7.48 -8.39 32.92
N GLN A 53 7.93 -9.62 33.17
CA GLN A 53 8.99 -10.23 32.39
C GLN A 53 8.49 -10.58 30.99
N THR A 54 7.38 -11.32 30.88
CA THR A 54 6.77 -11.65 29.58
C THR A 54 6.38 -10.39 28.80
N HIS A 55 5.89 -9.36 29.50
CA HIS A 55 5.60 -8.07 28.88
C HIS A 55 6.85 -7.45 28.24
N SER A 56 8.00 -7.47 28.94
CA SER A 56 9.26 -6.94 28.41
C SER A 56 9.78 -7.72 27.20
N GLU A 57 9.67 -9.05 27.20
CA GLU A 57 10.05 -9.90 26.06
C GLU A 57 9.18 -9.61 24.83
N LEU A 58 7.87 -9.45 25.01
CA LEU A 58 6.96 -9.12 23.92
C LEU A 58 7.18 -7.72 23.34
N VAL A 59 7.51 -6.73 24.18
CA VAL A 59 7.89 -5.38 23.72
C VAL A 59 9.16 -5.45 22.86
N GLU A 60 10.15 -6.23 23.28
CA GLU A 60 11.39 -6.41 22.52
C GLU A 60 11.15 -7.13 21.18
N MET A 61 10.32 -8.18 21.18
CA MET A 61 9.91 -8.85 19.93
C MET A 61 9.14 -7.91 19.00
N TYR A 62 8.26 -7.07 19.54
CA TYR A 62 7.53 -6.06 18.77
C TYR A 62 8.50 -5.04 18.13
N ARG A 63 9.48 -4.55 18.90
CA ARG A 63 10.51 -3.62 18.42
C ARG A 63 11.35 -4.24 17.30
N SER A 64 11.84 -5.46 17.50
CA SER A 64 12.63 -6.21 16.52
C SER A 64 11.86 -6.44 15.22
N ALA A 65 10.58 -6.84 15.30
CA ALA A 65 9.71 -7.00 14.13
C ALA A 65 9.52 -5.67 13.37
N GLY A 66 9.38 -4.55 14.09
CA GLY A 66 9.29 -3.21 13.49
C GLY A 66 10.59 -2.75 12.81
N GLU A 67 11.75 -3.10 13.34
CA GLU A 67 13.06 -2.86 12.72
C GLU A 67 13.24 -3.67 11.44
N ASN A 68 12.91 -4.96 11.46
CA ASN A 68 12.97 -5.84 10.30
C ASN A 68 12.07 -5.34 9.16
N LEU A 69 10.88 -4.85 9.49
CA LEU A 69 9.97 -4.27 8.50
C LEU A 69 10.57 -3.04 7.80
N ARG A 70 11.18 -2.13 8.57
CA ARG A 70 11.83 -0.92 8.03
C ARG A 70 13.04 -1.29 7.19
N PHE A 71 13.84 -2.25 7.63
CA PHE A 71 14.97 -2.78 6.88
C PHE A 71 14.53 -3.36 5.53
N ALA A 72 13.52 -4.25 5.53
CA ALA A 72 13.02 -4.86 4.30
C ALA A 72 12.49 -3.82 3.31
N LYS A 73 11.79 -2.79 3.79
CA LYS A 73 11.32 -1.69 2.93
C LYS A 73 12.48 -0.86 2.39
N GLY A 74 13.50 -0.61 3.20
CA GLY A 74 14.75 0.01 2.75
C GLY A 74 15.44 -0.79 1.65
N GLN A 75 15.48 -2.12 1.78
CA GLN A 75 16.04 -3.01 0.75
C GLN A 75 15.21 -2.99 -0.54
N GLN A 76 13.88 -2.95 -0.46
CA GLN A 76 13.03 -2.83 -1.66
C GLN A 76 13.38 -1.57 -2.48
N TRP A 77 13.60 -0.43 -1.83
CA TRP A 77 14.02 0.80 -2.52
C TRP A 77 15.45 0.74 -3.05
N ARG A 78 16.38 0.11 -2.32
CA ARG A 78 17.75 -0.06 -2.80
C ARG A 78 17.81 -0.95 -4.04
N MET A 79 17.01 -2.02 -4.08
CA MET A 79 16.93 -2.88 -5.27
C MET A 79 16.49 -2.13 -6.52
N LEU A 80 15.51 -1.22 -6.39
CA LEU A 80 15.13 -0.34 -7.50
C LEU A 80 16.29 0.54 -7.95
N ILE A 81 16.95 1.24 -7.02
CA ILE A 81 18.08 2.12 -7.33
C ILE A 81 19.19 1.34 -8.04
N TYR A 82 19.55 0.16 -7.53
CA TYR A 82 20.58 -0.69 -8.14
C TYR A 82 20.19 -1.11 -9.55
N PHE A 83 18.94 -1.52 -9.75
CA PHE A 83 18.44 -1.88 -11.08
C PHE A 83 18.49 -0.69 -12.05
N THR A 84 18.04 0.49 -11.62
CA THR A 84 18.12 1.73 -12.42
C THR A 84 19.56 2.06 -12.81
N VAL A 85 20.50 1.96 -11.87
CA VAL A 85 21.92 2.20 -12.13
C VAL A 85 22.48 1.21 -13.13
N ILE A 86 22.12 -0.08 -13.03
CA ILE A 86 22.52 -1.10 -14.01
C ILE A 86 21.98 -0.76 -15.40
N CYS A 87 20.69 -0.41 -15.52
CA CYS A 87 20.09 -0.01 -16.81
C CYS A 87 20.81 1.21 -17.40
N ALA A 88 21.08 2.23 -16.59
CA ALA A 88 21.79 3.43 -17.02
C ALA A 88 23.22 3.12 -17.47
N ALA A 89 23.93 2.26 -16.74
CA ALA A 89 25.28 1.82 -17.09
C ALA A 89 25.28 1.05 -18.42
N VAL A 90 24.37 0.09 -18.60
CA VAL A 90 24.22 -0.68 -19.83
C VAL A 90 23.97 0.23 -21.04
N VAL A 91 23.05 1.19 -20.93
CA VAL A 91 22.76 2.14 -22.00
C VAL A 91 23.97 3.02 -22.30
N THR A 92 24.62 3.57 -21.25
CA THR A 92 25.79 4.45 -21.39
C THR A 92 26.94 3.74 -22.10
N VAL A 93 27.29 2.53 -21.66
CA VAL A 93 28.36 1.72 -22.28
C VAL A 93 28.01 1.40 -23.75
N SER A 94 26.76 1.04 -24.02
CA SER A 94 26.32 0.73 -25.38
C SER A 94 26.43 1.94 -26.33
N VAL A 95 26.12 3.14 -25.84
CA VAL A 95 26.25 4.40 -26.58
C VAL A 95 27.72 4.75 -26.83
N VAL A 96 28.59 4.63 -25.81
CA VAL A 96 30.03 4.90 -25.93
C VAL A 96 30.69 3.98 -26.94
N LEU A 97 30.29 2.70 -26.96
CA LEU A 97 30.78 1.71 -27.93
C LEU A 97 30.12 1.84 -29.31
N ARG A 98 29.30 2.88 -29.53
CA ARG A 98 28.58 3.18 -30.78
C ARG A 98 27.80 1.99 -31.32
N TRP A 99 27.43 1.07 -30.44
CA TRP A 99 26.70 -0.14 -30.80
C TRP A 99 27.40 -1.01 -31.86
N GLY A 100 28.73 -1.02 -31.89
CA GLY A 100 29.50 -1.71 -32.93
C GLY A 100 29.57 -3.23 -32.77
N ASP A 101 29.50 -3.75 -31.54
CA ASP A 101 29.64 -5.17 -31.24
C ASP A 101 28.29 -5.82 -30.94
N ARG A 102 27.79 -6.63 -31.89
CA ARG A 102 26.52 -7.35 -31.75
C ARG A 102 26.53 -8.39 -30.64
N THR A 103 27.65 -9.07 -30.42
CA THR A 103 27.76 -10.09 -29.37
C THR A 103 27.67 -9.44 -28.00
N LEU A 104 28.33 -8.29 -27.81
CA LEU A 104 28.25 -7.54 -26.56
C LEU A 104 26.86 -6.95 -26.30
N ILE A 105 26.18 -6.43 -27.34
CA ILE A 105 24.79 -5.92 -27.21
C ILE A 105 23.84 -7.05 -26.82
N ALA A 106 23.95 -8.21 -27.46
CA ALA A 106 23.16 -9.39 -27.12
C ALA A 106 23.41 -9.83 -25.67
N PHE A 107 24.68 -9.84 -25.23
CA PHE A 107 25.04 -10.13 -23.84
C PHE A 107 24.37 -9.15 -22.86
N PHE A 108 24.46 -7.83 -23.09
CA PHE A 108 23.82 -6.85 -22.22
C PHE A 108 22.30 -6.92 -22.22
N PHE A 109 21.68 -7.29 -23.34
CA PHE A 109 20.25 -7.54 -23.42
C PHE A 109 19.84 -8.68 -22.47
N TYR A 110 20.47 -9.84 -22.58
CA TYR A 110 20.16 -10.98 -21.71
C TYR A 110 20.50 -10.68 -20.24
N LEU A 111 21.59 -9.96 -20.00
CA LEU A 111 21.99 -9.54 -18.66
C LEU A 111 20.92 -8.64 -18.01
N THR A 112 20.39 -7.66 -18.74
CA THR A 112 19.33 -6.77 -18.26
C THR A 112 18.07 -7.54 -17.89
N TRP A 113 17.65 -8.47 -18.76
CA TRP A 113 16.50 -9.35 -18.49
C TRP A 113 16.73 -10.24 -17.26
N PHE A 114 17.92 -10.81 -17.12
CA PHE A 114 18.27 -11.61 -15.95
C PHE A 114 18.17 -10.79 -14.65
N PHE A 115 18.73 -9.58 -14.63
CA PHE A 115 18.64 -8.68 -13.47
C PHE A 115 17.21 -8.19 -13.21
N SER A 116 16.38 -8.04 -14.24
CA SER A 116 14.95 -7.72 -14.11
C SER A 116 14.24 -8.80 -13.29
N PHE A 117 14.35 -10.07 -13.73
CA PHE A 117 13.75 -11.20 -13.01
C PHE A 117 14.31 -11.36 -11.60
N ALA A 118 15.62 -11.25 -11.42
CA ALA A 118 16.25 -11.33 -10.10
C ALA A 118 15.73 -10.24 -9.15
N THR A 119 15.51 -9.02 -9.66
CA THR A 119 14.95 -7.90 -8.89
C THR A 119 13.51 -8.19 -8.47
N ILE A 120 12.67 -8.66 -9.40
CA ILE A 120 11.26 -8.99 -9.11
C ILE A 120 11.14 -10.12 -8.08
N ILE A 121 11.94 -11.19 -8.22
CA ILE A 121 11.99 -12.29 -7.26
C ILE A 121 12.40 -11.75 -5.88
N THR A 122 13.43 -10.90 -5.82
CA THR A 122 13.88 -10.31 -4.55
C THR A 122 12.80 -9.44 -3.91
N LEU A 123 12.09 -8.62 -4.69
CA LEU A 123 10.97 -7.81 -4.19
C LEU A 123 9.85 -8.69 -3.63
N ALA A 124 9.51 -9.79 -4.31
CA ALA A 124 8.49 -10.74 -3.87
C ALA A 124 8.89 -11.47 -2.57
N VAL A 125 10.15 -11.90 -2.45
CA VAL A 125 10.69 -12.52 -1.23
C VAL A 125 10.65 -11.55 -0.06
N LEU A 126 11.11 -10.30 -0.26
CA LEU A 126 11.05 -9.26 0.76
C LEU A 126 9.61 -8.97 1.18
N GLN A 127 8.67 -8.94 0.23
CA GLN A 127 7.26 -8.75 0.55
C GLN A 127 6.69 -9.90 1.39
N SER A 128 7.01 -11.14 1.04
CA SER A 128 6.60 -12.33 1.81
C SER A 128 7.12 -12.27 3.24
N TRP A 129 8.38 -11.87 3.42
CA TRP A 129 8.97 -11.68 4.74
C TRP A 129 8.28 -10.57 5.54
N GLN A 130 8.00 -9.41 4.93
CA GLN A 130 7.23 -8.34 5.57
C GLN A 130 5.84 -8.81 6.01
N ALA A 131 5.16 -9.62 5.19
CA ALA A 131 3.87 -10.18 5.55
C ALA A 131 3.97 -11.12 6.77
N GLY A 132 5.04 -11.91 6.88
CA GLY A 132 5.34 -12.72 8.05
C GLY A 132 5.55 -11.90 9.32
N GLU A 133 6.39 -10.85 9.27
CA GLU A 133 6.64 -9.97 10.42
C GLU A 133 5.38 -9.23 10.87
N GLN A 134 4.52 -8.80 9.94
CA GLN A 134 3.24 -8.17 10.27
C GLN A 134 2.28 -9.13 11.01
N ARG A 135 2.29 -10.42 10.64
CA ARG A 135 1.50 -11.43 11.37
C ARG A 135 2.01 -11.62 12.80
N LYS A 136 3.33 -11.58 13.00
CA LYS A 136 3.92 -11.62 14.36
C LYS A 136 3.50 -10.41 15.18
N ILE A 137 3.59 -9.20 14.61
CA ILE A 137 3.16 -7.95 15.26
C ILE A 137 1.68 -8.05 15.69
N ALA A 138 0.80 -8.50 14.79
CA ALA A 138 -0.62 -8.65 15.09
C ALA A 138 -0.88 -9.66 16.22
N PHE A 139 -0.12 -10.75 16.27
CA PHE A 139 -0.21 -11.74 17.34
C PHE A 139 0.21 -11.17 18.70
N ILE A 140 1.36 -10.47 18.75
CA ILE A 140 1.87 -9.86 19.98
C ILE A 140 0.89 -8.81 20.51
N LEU A 141 0.37 -7.97 19.61
CA LEU A 141 -0.53 -6.89 19.96
C LEU A 141 -1.84 -7.36 20.61
N HIS A 142 -2.33 -8.56 20.25
CA HIS A 142 -3.51 -9.15 20.89
C HIS A 142 -3.31 -9.39 22.40
N LYS A 143 -2.05 -9.53 22.86
CA LYS A 143 -1.68 -9.76 24.26
C LYS A 143 -1.50 -8.47 25.08
N PHE A 144 -1.45 -7.31 24.43
CA PHE A 144 -1.34 -6.00 25.09
C PHE A 144 -2.70 -5.46 25.57
N SER A 145 -2.67 -4.33 26.28
CA SER A 145 -3.83 -3.69 26.89
C SER A 145 -4.90 -3.26 25.88
N SER A 146 -6.11 -2.97 26.36
CA SER A 146 -7.21 -2.49 25.50
C SER A 146 -6.83 -1.20 24.75
N THR A 147 -6.07 -0.30 25.37
CA THR A 147 -5.60 0.95 24.74
C THR A 147 -4.61 0.69 23.61
N ALA A 148 -3.65 -0.24 23.77
CA ALA A 148 -2.69 -0.58 22.72
C ALA A 148 -3.40 -1.21 21.50
N ARG A 149 -4.41 -2.04 21.75
CA ARG A 149 -5.27 -2.61 20.71
C ARG A 149 -6.13 -1.55 20.02
N ALA A 150 -6.70 -0.61 20.78
CA ALA A 150 -7.48 0.50 20.23
C ALA A 150 -6.64 1.40 19.31
N ALA A 151 -5.39 1.70 19.72
CA ALA A 151 -4.46 2.49 18.94
C ALA A 151 -4.11 1.85 17.58
N GLU A 152 -4.01 0.52 17.50
CA GLU A 152 -3.78 -0.16 16.21
C GLU A 152 -5.04 -0.24 15.35
N ARG A 153 -6.22 -0.42 15.95
CA ARG A 153 -7.49 -0.48 15.23
C ARG A 153 -7.84 0.83 14.51
N MET A 154 -7.29 1.96 14.93
CA MET A 154 -7.38 3.23 14.20
C MET A 154 -6.81 3.12 12.78
N LYS A 155 -5.86 2.21 12.53
CA LYS A 155 -5.34 1.94 11.20
C LYS A 155 -6.15 0.84 10.53
N SER A 156 -6.92 1.20 9.50
CA SER A 156 -7.63 0.22 8.67
C SER A 156 -6.64 -0.80 8.07
N ARG A 157 -6.69 -2.05 8.55
CA ARG A 157 -5.82 -3.15 8.09
C ARG A 157 -6.00 -3.42 6.58
N LEU A 158 -7.24 -3.31 6.11
CA LEU A 158 -7.61 -3.49 4.69
C LEU A 158 -7.00 -2.41 3.80
N SER A 159 -7.08 -1.14 4.21
CA SER A 159 -6.44 -0.04 3.47
C SER A 159 -4.91 -0.18 3.45
N GLY A 160 -4.32 -0.63 4.56
CA GLY A 160 -2.88 -0.86 4.68
C GLY A 160 -2.35 -1.94 3.73
N ASP A 161 -3.06 -3.07 3.63
CA ASP A 161 -2.66 -4.17 2.73
C ASP A 161 -2.79 -3.76 1.25
N ILE A 162 -3.89 -3.09 0.87
CA ILE A 162 -4.10 -2.59 -0.49
C ILE A 162 -2.95 -1.64 -0.88
N HIS A 163 -2.63 -0.68 -0.02
CA HIS A 163 -1.57 0.29 -0.32
C HIS A 163 -0.20 -0.40 -0.48
N ARG A 164 0.09 -1.45 0.30
CA ARG A 164 1.35 -2.20 0.21
C ARG A 164 1.45 -2.98 -1.11
N TYR A 165 0.38 -3.66 -1.53
CA TYR A 165 0.39 -4.40 -2.79
C TYR A 165 0.35 -3.48 -4.01
N LEU A 166 -0.34 -2.34 -3.92
CA LEU A 166 -0.33 -1.31 -4.95
C LEU A 166 1.09 -0.77 -5.16
N LEU A 167 1.78 -0.41 -4.07
CA LEU A 167 3.17 0.06 -4.15
C LEU A 167 4.07 -1.01 -4.78
N LEU A 168 3.94 -2.28 -4.36
CA LEU A 168 4.72 -3.38 -4.93
C LEU A 168 4.45 -3.53 -6.44
N ALA A 169 3.19 -3.46 -6.87
CA ALA A 169 2.81 -3.53 -8.27
C ALA A 169 3.44 -2.39 -9.08
N VAL A 170 3.46 -1.17 -8.54
CA VAL A 170 4.15 -0.03 -9.16
C VAL A 170 5.66 -0.27 -9.27
N MET A 171 6.30 -0.85 -8.24
CA MET A 171 7.73 -1.17 -8.29
C MET A 171 8.05 -2.24 -9.34
N MET A 172 7.23 -3.29 -9.44
CA MET A 172 7.38 -4.32 -10.47
C MET A 172 7.17 -3.75 -11.86
N LEU A 173 6.12 -2.94 -12.04
CA LEU A 173 5.85 -2.25 -13.30
C LEU A 173 7.01 -1.34 -13.70
N TYR A 174 7.62 -0.61 -12.75
CA TYR A 174 8.80 0.20 -13.01
C TYR A 174 9.97 -0.63 -13.55
N VAL A 175 10.26 -1.77 -12.92
CA VAL A 175 11.34 -2.68 -13.35
C VAL A 175 11.08 -3.16 -14.78
N GLU A 176 9.86 -3.63 -15.07
CA GLU A 176 9.48 -4.09 -16.41
C GLU A 176 9.53 -2.97 -17.46
N LEU A 177 9.05 -1.77 -17.13
CA LEU A 177 9.12 -0.62 -18.03
C LEU A 177 10.57 -0.20 -18.32
N ALA A 178 11.45 -0.24 -17.32
CA ALA A 178 12.87 0.05 -17.51
C ALA A 178 13.56 -1.02 -18.36
N THR A 179 13.30 -2.31 -18.09
CA THR A 179 13.77 -3.44 -18.92
C THR A 179 13.30 -3.32 -20.36
N PHE A 180 12.01 -3.01 -20.55
CA PHE A 180 11.42 -2.81 -21.87
C PHE A 180 12.05 -1.61 -22.60
N ALA A 181 12.27 -0.48 -21.91
CA ALA A 181 12.91 0.70 -22.49
C ALA A 181 14.34 0.40 -22.97
N VAL A 182 15.16 -0.28 -22.15
CA VAL A 182 16.52 -0.70 -22.54
C VAL A 182 16.45 -1.68 -23.72
N SER A 183 15.57 -2.68 -23.64
CA SER A 183 15.36 -3.66 -24.71
C SER A 183 14.97 -2.99 -26.03
N ARG A 184 14.08 -1.99 -25.98
CA ARG A 184 13.61 -1.25 -27.16
C ARG A 184 14.70 -0.40 -27.79
N MET A 185 15.66 0.11 -27.01
CA MET A 185 16.84 0.82 -27.52
C MET A 185 17.83 -0.14 -28.22
N MET A 186 17.90 -1.39 -27.75
CA MET A 186 18.77 -2.44 -28.31
C MET A 186 18.17 -3.12 -29.55
N TRP A 187 16.84 -3.22 -29.63
CA TRP A 187 16.11 -3.93 -30.70
C TRP A 187 16.53 -3.60 -32.14
N PRO A 188 16.73 -2.32 -32.55
CA PRO A 188 17.08 -1.99 -33.93
C PRO A 188 18.46 -2.49 -34.37
N ARG A 189 19.23 -3.09 -33.45
CA ARG A 189 20.64 -3.46 -33.65
C ARG A 189 20.93 -4.95 -33.49
N PHE A 190 19.89 -5.76 -33.35
CA PHE A 190 19.95 -7.20 -33.56
C PHE A 190 19.94 -7.51 -35.07
#